data_AF-A0A813W6E7-F1
#
_entry.id   AF-A0A813W6E7-F1
#
_cell.length_a   1.000
_cell.length_b   1.000
_cell.length_c   1.000
_cell.angle_alpha   90.00
_cell.angle_beta   90.00
_cell.angle_gamma   90.00
#
_symmetry.space_group_name_H-M   'P 1'
#
loop_
_entity.id
_entity.type
_entity.pdbx_description
1 polymer ?
#
loop_
_entity_poly.entity_id
_entity_poly.type
_entity_poly.pdbx_seq_one_letter_code
_entity_poly.pdbx_strand_id
1 'polypeptide(L)'
;MTELSKDLVEALKSIVFDCNWQYVGDVSQFTPLKCYKFYSLDEEDQDILLIRDNKDNFYAIDSRCSHEGGPLEDGDIEELGDKLLVICPWHSFDFDIKDGSSSTGLKQQTYETRVVNNNLYINTPYSVSLNRNCQETTDQMNKLSNELNENLKLKEETGENTLSYWAVKILNTSDPHEKARLTNLVAEKWFNNQIESVGHKVPPEQPSRPENLTIIDPGKIRRGKGGTLASRVALLHSLANIEQWAMDLSWDIIARFSSVEFPDGSKLPNDFFSDFVKVARDESKHFILLEKRLKELGSYFGALAVHNGLWESATTTKSNFLSRLAIVHMVHEARGLDVHPQTRLRFFNQNDHDSVSLLDVLYEDEITHVAAGLKWFEYACKKYNFEFIETFQEMVKKFFKGYLKPPFDTKGRNIAGMTEEWYLPLIKPSQVKNDVNELATNSNRQVAAQ
;
A
#
# COMPACT_ATOMS: atom_id res chain seq x y z
N MET A 1 -10.90 12.35 28.76
CA MET A 1 -9.67 12.60 27.98
C MET A 1 -8.74 13.43 28.85
N THR A 2 -7.75 12.77 29.43
CA THR A 2 -6.83 13.32 30.44
C THR A 2 -5.77 14.19 29.77
N GLU A 3 -5.21 15.16 30.52
CA GLU A 3 -4.14 16.07 30.08
C GLU A 3 -2.97 15.33 29.40
N LEU A 4 -2.69 14.09 29.81
CA LEU A 4 -1.71 13.17 29.20
C LEU A 4 -1.90 12.97 27.68
N SER A 5 -3.15 12.95 27.19
CA SER A 5 -3.45 12.77 25.77
C SER A 5 -3.20 14.02 24.92
N LYS A 6 -3.30 15.21 25.52
CA LYS A 6 -2.94 16.47 24.85
C LYS A 6 -1.43 16.65 24.80
N ASP A 7 -0.75 16.33 25.90
CA ASP A 7 0.72 16.41 25.96
C ASP A 7 1.38 15.42 24.99
N LEU A 8 0.81 14.22 24.83
CA LEU A 8 1.30 13.24 23.85
C LEU A 8 1.06 13.70 22.41
N VAL A 9 -0.10 14.27 22.11
CA VAL A 9 -0.40 14.81 20.77
C VAL A 9 0.48 16.01 20.44
N GLU A 10 0.75 16.89 21.40
CA GLU A 10 1.61 18.04 21.19
C GLU A 10 3.09 17.63 21.10
N ALA A 11 3.53 16.64 21.89
CA ALA A 11 4.85 16.03 21.76
C ALA A 11 5.01 15.30 20.42
N LEU A 12 4.01 14.54 19.96
CA LEU A 12 4.03 13.86 18.66
C LEU A 12 3.98 14.85 17.49
N LYS A 13 3.22 15.94 17.60
CA LYS A 13 3.29 17.04 16.62
C LYS A 13 4.67 17.67 16.61
N SER A 14 5.28 17.92 17.77
CA SER A 14 6.64 18.45 17.86
C SER A 14 7.65 17.51 17.22
N ILE A 15 7.55 16.20 17.46
CA ILE A 15 8.45 15.19 16.88
C ILE A 15 8.24 15.07 15.36
N VAL A 16 7.00 14.97 14.89
CA VAL A 16 6.69 14.94 13.44
C VAL A 16 7.15 16.23 12.76
N PHE A 17 6.93 17.37 13.42
CA PHE A 17 7.43 18.66 12.98
C PHE A 17 8.96 18.70 12.92
N ASP A 18 9.65 18.14 13.90
CA ASP A 18 11.12 18.12 13.97
C ASP A 18 11.76 17.10 13.01
N CYS A 19 11.04 16.04 12.64
CA CYS A 19 11.52 14.99 11.74
C CYS A 19 11.25 15.25 10.25
N ASN A 20 10.32 16.15 9.91
CA ASN A 20 9.94 16.45 8.51
C ASN A 20 10.77 17.57 7.86
N TRP A 21 11.83 18.02 8.52
CA TRP A 21 12.72 19.05 7.96
C TRP A 21 13.66 18.47 6.91
N GLN A 22 13.35 18.71 5.63
CA GLN A 22 14.19 18.34 4.49
C GLN A 22 15.26 19.39 4.26
N TYR A 23 16.52 18.98 4.14
CA TYR A 23 17.60 19.87 3.70
C TYR A 23 17.46 20.15 2.21
N VAL A 24 17.48 21.43 1.83
CA VAL A 24 17.22 21.85 0.45
C VAL A 24 18.38 22.59 -0.23
N GLY A 25 19.38 23.03 0.53
CA GLY A 25 20.58 23.66 -0.01
C GLY A 25 21.17 24.74 0.88
N ASP A 26 22.29 25.31 0.47
CA ASP A 26 22.91 26.46 1.13
C ASP A 26 22.18 27.75 0.73
N VAL A 27 21.96 28.64 1.70
CA VAL A 27 21.26 29.93 1.52
C VAL A 27 21.85 30.78 0.38
N SER A 28 23.17 30.67 0.13
CA SER A 28 23.87 31.40 -0.94
C SER A 28 23.49 30.95 -2.35
N GLN A 29 22.87 29.77 -2.51
CA GLN A 29 22.46 29.21 -3.79
C GLN A 29 21.18 29.86 -4.33
N PHE A 30 20.38 30.49 -3.47
CA PHE A 30 19.07 31.03 -3.80
C PHE A 30 19.12 32.55 -3.93
N THR A 31 19.02 33.07 -5.15
CA THR A 31 18.91 34.51 -5.42
C THR A 31 17.53 35.06 -5.04
N PRO A 32 17.42 36.30 -4.52
CA PRO A 32 16.13 36.95 -4.26
C PRO A 32 15.24 37.04 -5.49
N LEU A 33 13.92 37.03 -5.26
CA LEU A 33 12.86 37.19 -6.27
C LEU A 33 12.96 36.21 -7.45
N LYS A 34 13.42 34.98 -7.18
CA LYS A 34 13.45 33.90 -8.15
C LYS A 34 12.78 32.65 -7.60
N CYS A 35 12.02 32.01 -8.46
CA CYS A 35 11.37 30.71 -8.23
C CYS A 35 12.39 29.56 -8.32
N TYR A 36 12.47 28.75 -7.28
CA TYR A 36 13.24 27.50 -7.27
C TYR A 36 12.28 26.34 -7.06
N LYS A 37 12.05 25.57 -8.12
CA LYS A 37 11.20 24.39 -8.07
C LYS A 37 11.98 23.20 -7.51
N PHE A 38 11.45 22.63 -6.44
CA PHE A 38 11.87 21.38 -5.86
C PHE A 38 10.90 20.29 -6.28
N TYR A 39 11.43 19.28 -6.99
CA TYR A 39 10.68 18.12 -7.41
C TYR A 39 10.46 17.20 -6.22
N SER A 40 9.22 16.80 -5.99
CA SER A 40 8.93 15.70 -5.08
C SER A 40 9.39 14.41 -5.73
N LEU A 41 10.22 13.66 -5.01
CA LEU A 41 10.70 12.34 -5.44
C LEU A 41 9.67 11.24 -5.15
N ASP A 42 8.62 11.57 -4.40
CA ASP A 42 7.60 10.64 -3.93
C ASP A 42 6.30 10.72 -4.78
N GLU A 43 5.92 11.91 -5.26
CA GLU A 43 4.72 12.15 -6.06
C GLU A 43 4.93 13.28 -7.08
N GLU A 44 4.70 13.04 -8.39
CA GLU A 44 4.93 14.05 -9.46
C GLU A 44 4.07 15.33 -9.36
N ASP A 45 3.07 15.34 -8.47
CA ASP A 45 2.10 16.41 -8.30
C ASP A 45 2.31 17.23 -7.01
N GLN A 46 3.32 16.89 -6.21
CA GLN A 46 3.62 17.51 -4.90
C GLN A 46 4.92 18.33 -4.91
N ASP A 47 5.29 18.85 -6.08
CA ASP A 47 6.47 19.70 -6.23
C ASP A 47 6.31 21.01 -5.43
N ILE A 48 7.39 21.46 -4.79
CA ILE A 48 7.40 22.65 -3.93
C ILE A 48 8.14 23.79 -4.62
N LEU A 49 7.60 24.99 -4.54
CA LEU A 49 8.21 26.21 -5.00
C LEU A 49 8.83 26.98 -3.84
N LEU A 50 10.13 27.20 -3.90
CA LEU A 50 10.87 28.01 -2.94
C LEU A 50 11.16 29.40 -3.52
N ILE A 51 10.89 30.45 -2.74
CA ILE A 51 11.11 31.86 -3.10
C ILE A 51 11.86 32.55 -1.95
N ARG A 52 12.91 33.33 -2.29
CA ARG A 52 13.63 34.20 -1.35
C ARG A 52 13.21 35.65 -1.57
N ASP A 53 12.87 36.38 -0.51
CA ASP A 53 12.59 37.82 -0.61
C ASP A 53 13.87 38.68 -0.55
N ASN A 54 13.72 39.99 -0.74
CA ASN A 54 14.83 40.95 -0.67
C ASN A 54 15.39 41.17 0.75
N LYS A 55 14.76 40.59 1.78
CA LYS A 55 15.12 40.70 3.20
C LYS A 55 15.71 39.39 3.75
N ASP A 56 16.07 38.46 2.87
CA ASP A 56 16.63 37.14 3.17
C ASP A 56 15.70 36.18 3.92
N ASN A 57 14.38 36.35 3.77
CA ASN A 57 13.38 35.37 4.20
C ASN A 57 13.11 34.36 3.08
N PHE A 58 12.80 33.13 3.48
CA PHE A 58 12.54 32.00 2.60
C PHE A 58 11.10 31.54 2.73
N TYR A 59 10.41 31.37 1.62
CA TYR A 59 9.01 30.95 1.57
C TYR A 59 8.88 29.73 0.67
N ALA A 60 8.14 28.74 1.14
CA ALA A 60 7.89 27.50 0.40
C ALA A 60 6.38 27.30 0.25
N ILE A 61 5.93 27.09 -0.98
CA ILE A 61 4.51 26.86 -1.33
C ILE A 61 4.39 25.70 -2.32
N ASP A 62 3.21 25.12 -2.46
CA ASP A 62 2.95 24.16 -3.54
C ASP A 62 3.21 24.82 -4.90
N SER A 63 3.96 24.15 -5.79
CA SER A 63 4.22 24.65 -7.14
C SER A 63 2.98 24.66 -8.02
N ARG A 64 1.96 23.86 -7.70
CA ARG A 64 0.71 23.80 -8.46
C ARG A 64 -0.37 24.62 -7.80
N CYS A 65 -0.94 25.56 -8.55
CA CYS A 65 -2.01 26.42 -8.09
C CYS A 65 -3.23 25.62 -7.60
N SER A 66 -3.73 25.98 -6.41
CA SER A 66 -4.91 25.39 -5.76
C SER A 66 -6.24 25.55 -6.54
N HIS A 67 -6.26 26.32 -7.63
CA HIS A 67 -7.41 26.44 -8.53
C HIS A 67 -7.56 25.23 -9.46
N GLU A 68 -6.71 25.14 -10.49
CA GLU A 68 -6.74 24.09 -11.52
C GLU A 68 -5.36 23.46 -11.77
N GLY A 69 -4.41 23.64 -10.84
CA GLY A 69 -3.10 22.98 -10.90
C GLY A 69 -2.06 23.65 -11.80
N GLY A 70 -2.27 24.92 -12.20
CA GLY A 70 -1.32 25.66 -13.03
C GLY A 70 0.07 25.83 -12.38
N PRO A 71 1.17 25.85 -13.16
CA PRO A 71 2.54 25.90 -12.67
C PRO A 71 2.89 27.31 -12.16
N LEU A 72 2.99 27.48 -10.85
CA LEU A 72 3.33 28.76 -10.21
C LEU A 72 4.80 29.13 -10.43
N GLU A 73 5.66 28.19 -10.78
CA GLU A 73 7.07 28.45 -11.13
C GLU A 73 7.23 29.30 -12.39
N ASP A 74 6.27 29.24 -13.31
CA ASP A 74 6.21 30.03 -14.54
C ASP A 74 5.45 31.36 -14.32
N GLY A 75 4.98 31.60 -13.10
CA GLY A 75 4.26 32.80 -12.71
C GLY A 75 5.16 33.98 -12.35
N ASP A 76 4.64 35.19 -12.54
CA ASP A 76 5.32 36.41 -12.12
C ASP A 76 5.24 36.59 -10.60
N ILE A 77 6.31 37.12 -9.99
CA ILE A 77 6.33 37.53 -8.59
C ILE A 77 6.12 39.05 -8.53
N GLU A 78 5.03 39.50 -7.90
CA GLU A 78 4.68 40.92 -7.76
C GLU A 78 4.81 41.39 -6.30
N GLU A 79 5.42 42.57 -6.12
CA GLU A 79 5.45 43.28 -4.84
C GLU A 79 4.27 44.25 -4.74
N LEU A 80 3.34 43.98 -3.82
CA LEU A 80 2.19 44.84 -3.56
C LEU A 80 2.20 45.32 -2.09
N GLY A 81 2.84 46.46 -1.86
CA GLY A 81 3.03 47.01 -0.51
C GLY A 81 4.01 46.15 0.30
N ASP A 82 3.55 45.60 1.42
CA ASP A 82 4.35 44.69 2.28
C ASP A 82 4.18 43.20 1.92
N LYS A 83 3.45 42.89 0.84
CA LYS A 83 3.16 41.53 0.41
C LYS A 83 3.91 41.17 -0.87
N LEU A 84 4.37 39.92 -0.93
CA LEU A 84 4.98 39.33 -2.12
C LEU A 84 4.02 38.26 -2.65
N LEU A 85 3.54 38.45 -3.87
CA LEU A 85 2.51 37.63 -4.48
C LEU A 85 3.10 36.84 -5.65
N VAL A 86 2.76 35.55 -5.76
CA VAL A 86 2.98 34.79 -6.99
C VAL A 86 1.69 34.76 -7.81
N ILE A 87 1.77 35.11 -9.08
CA ILE A 87 0.64 35.16 -10.00
C ILE A 87 0.61 33.90 -10.85
N CYS A 88 -0.46 33.11 -10.73
CA CYS A 88 -0.62 31.91 -11.55
C CYS A 88 -0.71 32.27 -13.05
N PRO A 89 0.13 31.69 -13.93
CA PRO A 89 0.19 32.08 -15.34
C PRO A 89 -1.04 31.69 -16.16
N TRP A 90 -1.85 30.74 -15.68
CA TRP A 90 -3.04 30.26 -16.41
C TRP A 90 -4.26 31.15 -16.21
N HIS A 91 -4.47 31.64 -14.99
CA HIS A 91 -5.73 32.29 -14.59
C HIS A 91 -5.51 33.62 -13.86
N SER A 92 -4.26 34.09 -13.73
CA SER A 92 -3.88 35.35 -13.09
C SER A 92 -4.34 35.50 -11.64
N PHE A 93 -4.51 34.37 -10.92
CA PHE A 93 -4.81 34.39 -9.50
C PHE A 93 -3.54 34.65 -8.68
N ASP A 94 -3.65 35.57 -7.74
CA ASP A 94 -2.60 35.98 -6.81
C ASP A 94 -2.56 35.05 -5.60
N PHE A 95 -1.37 34.63 -5.18
CA PHE A 95 -1.14 33.92 -3.92
C PHE A 95 -0.05 34.61 -3.12
N ASP A 96 -0.37 35.02 -1.91
CA ASP A 96 0.58 35.54 -0.93
C ASP A 96 1.54 34.41 -0.53
N ILE A 97 2.83 34.57 -0.82
CA ILE A 97 3.82 33.50 -0.60
C ILE A 97 4.01 33.19 0.90
N LYS A 98 3.59 34.10 1.79
CA LYS A 98 3.78 33.96 3.24
C LYS A 98 2.74 33.04 3.87
N ASP A 99 1.47 33.16 3.47
CA ASP A 99 0.36 32.45 4.11
C ASP A 99 -0.56 31.71 3.12
N GLY A 100 -0.26 31.80 1.83
CA GLY A 100 -0.97 31.16 0.73
C GLY A 100 -2.29 31.83 0.38
N SER A 101 -2.65 32.96 0.99
CA SER A 101 -3.95 33.61 0.76
C SER A 101 -4.03 34.28 -0.62
N SER A 102 -5.20 34.20 -1.25
CA SER A 102 -5.50 34.88 -2.52
C SER A 102 -6.60 35.93 -2.34
N SER A 103 -6.56 37.02 -3.13
CA SER A 103 -7.66 37.99 -3.21
C SER A 103 -9.01 37.36 -3.60
N THR A 104 -8.97 36.20 -4.26
CA THR A 104 -10.14 35.43 -4.71
C THR A 104 -10.76 34.53 -3.63
N GLY A 105 -10.13 34.42 -2.45
CA GLY A 105 -10.56 33.54 -1.36
C GLY A 105 -10.03 32.10 -1.46
N LEU A 106 -9.25 31.78 -2.50
CA LEU A 106 -8.48 30.54 -2.58
C LEU A 106 -7.31 30.54 -1.58
N LYS A 107 -6.83 29.35 -1.22
CA LYS A 107 -5.68 29.19 -0.32
C LYS A 107 -4.71 28.15 -0.86
N GLN A 108 -3.48 28.60 -1.11
CA GLN A 108 -2.34 27.78 -1.47
C GLN A 108 -1.76 27.10 -0.23
N GLN A 109 -1.28 25.87 -0.38
CA GLN A 109 -0.53 25.19 0.67
C GLN A 109 0.85 25.85 0.83
N THR A 110 1.21 26.14 2.08
CA THR A 110 2.53 26.66 2.46
C THR A 110 3.27 25.62 3.31
N TYR A 111 4.60 25.69 3.27
CA TYR A 111 5.50 24.86 4.06
C TYR A 111 6.40 25.76 4.89
N GLU A 112 6.67 25.35 6.12
CA GLU A 112 7.58 26.10 6.98
C GLU A 112 9.01 25.95 6.50
N THR A 113 9.78 27.03 6.58
CA THR A 113 11.21 27.04 6.23
C THR A 113 12.02 27.43 7.46
N ARG A 114 13.24 26.92 7.56
CA ARG A 114 14.19 27.35 8.59
C ARG A 114 15.60 27.38 8.04
N VAL A 115 16.40 28.32 8.52
CA VAL A 115 17.83 28.40 8.23
C VAL A 115 18.61 28.05 9.49
N VAL A 116 19.49 27.05 9.39
CA VAL A 116 20.38 26.62 10.48
C VAL A 116 21.79 26.48 9.93
N ASN A 117 22.76 27.20 10.51
CA ASN A 117 24.17 27.15 10.08
C ASN A 117 24.37 27.35 8.55
N ASN A 118 23.69 28.36 7.99
CA ASN A 118 23.70 28.68 6.54
C ASN A 118 23.04 27.63 5.62
N ASN A 119 22.46 26.57 6.18
CA ASN A 119 21.69 25.55 5.47
C ASN A 119 20.19 25.86 5.58
N LEU A 120 19.50 25.79 4.46
CA LEU A 120 18.05 25.96 4.38
C LEU A 120 17.35 24.59 4.48
N TYR A 121 16.25 24.55 5.23
CA TYR A 121 15.39 23.38 5.39
C TYR A 121 13.93 23.75 5.13
N ILE A 122 13.16 22.82 4.55
CA ILE A 122 11.72 22.93 4.36
C ILE A 122 11.03 21.83 5.18
N ASN A 123 10.02 22.18 5.96
CA ASN A 123 9.19 21.22 6.68
C ASN A 123 8.13 20.67 5.73
N THR A 124 8.39 19.51 5.17
CA THR A 124 7.51 18.85 4.21
C THR A 124 7.51 17.34 4.46
N PRO A 125 6.36 16.67 4.33
CA PRO A 125 6.31 15.21 4.39
C PRO A 125 6.92 14.54 3.15
N TYR A 126 7.27 15.30 2.12
CA TYR A 126 7.81 14.80 0.85
C TYR A 126 9.34 14.93 0.79
N SER A 127 10.00 13.94 0.21
CA SER A 127 11.40 14.01 -0.17
C SER A 127 11.53 14.91 -1.39
N VAL A 128 12.26 16.02 -1.28
CA VAL A 128 12.31 17.04 -2.32
C VAL A 128 13.73 17.28 -2.85
N SER A 129 13.86 17.56 -4.15
CA SER A 129 15.16 17.82 -4.78
C SER A 129 15.08 18.91 -5.86
N LEU A 130 16.14 19.73 -6.00
CA LEU A 130 16.25 20.71 -7.10
C LEU A 130 16.37 20.06 -8.48
N ASN A 131 16.81 18.80 -8.54
CA ASN A 131 16.99 18.07 -9.77
C ASN A 131 15.95 16.96 -9.86
N ARG A 132 15.14 16.96 -10.93
CA ARG A 132 14.21 15.86 -11.24
C ARG A 132 14.93 14.50 -11.38
N ASN A 133 16.23 14.54 -11.69
CA ASN A 133 17.12 13.39 -11.72
C ASN A 133 18.20 13.56 -10.63
N CYS A 134 17.90 13.17 -9.39
CA CYS A 134 18.92 13.06 -8.35
C CYS A 134 19.12 11.59 -7.97
N GLN A 135 19.94 10.91 -8.79
CA GLN A 135 20.42 9.54 -8.57
C GLN A 135 21.66 9.47 -7.65
N GLU A 136 22.13 10.59 -7.11
CA GLU A 136 23.48 10.65 -6.51
C GLU A 136 23.56 10.24 -5.03
N THR A 137 22.46 10.14 -4.29
CA THR A 137 22.41 9.39 -3.02
C THR A 137 22.05 7.92 -3.22
N THR A 138 21.51 7.59 -4.40
CA THR A 138 21.27 6.22 -4.82
C THR A 138 22.58 5.53 -5.22
N ASP A 139 23.61 6.26 -5.66
CA ASP A 139 24.86 5.65 -6.15
C ASP A 139 25.74 5.01 -5.09
N GLN A 140 25.72 5.44 -3.82
CA GLN A 140 26.42 4.70 -2.75
C GLN A 140 25.67 3.44 -2.32
N MET A 141 24.34 3.46 -2.32
CA MET A 141 23.48 2.29 -2.06
C MET A 141 23.44 1.33 -3.27
N ASN A 142 23.50 1.86 -4.48
CA ASN A 142 23.57 1.12 -5.74
C ASN A 142 24.95 0.53 -5.98
N LYS A 143 26.05 1.14 -5.49
CA LYS A 143 27.37 0.49 -5.59
C LYS A 143 27.42 -0.78 -4.76
N LEU A 144 26.85 -0.75 -3.56
CA LEU A 144 26.69 -1.92 -2.68
C LEU A 144 25.69 -2.95 -3.27
N SER A 145 24.62 -2.47 -3.90
CA SER A 145 23.60 -3.33 -4.54
C SER A 145 24.05 -3.90 -5.88
N ASN A 146 24.87 -3.19 -6.66
CA ASN A 146 25.36 -3.62 -7.98
C ASN A 146 26.54 -4.58 -7.86
N GLU A 147 27.39 -4.46 -6.83
CA GLU A 147 28.39 -5.50 -6.50
C GLU A 147 27.73 -6.79 -5.99
N LEU A 148 26.53 -6.72 -5.36
CA LEU A 148 25.72 -7.90 -5.06
C LEU A 148 24.96 -8.45 -6.28
N ASN A 149 24.44 -7.59 -7.16
CA ASN A 149 23.57 -8.01 -8.27
C ASN A 149 24.33 -8.54 -9.51
N GLU A 150 25.58 -8.14 -9.76
CA GLU A 150 26.38 -8.75 -10.85
C GLU A 150 26.77 -10.20 -10.56
N ASN A 151 26.70 -10.65 -9.30
CA ASN A 151 26.92 -12.04 -8.92
C ASN A 151 25.66 -12.94 -9.00
N LEU A 152 24.49 -12.40 -9.33
CA LEU A 152 23.21 -13.13 -9.36
C LEU A 152 22.78 -13.63 -10.75
N LYS A 153 23.73 -13.91 -11.66
CA LYS A 153 23.50 -14.92 -12.72
C LYS A 153 23.56 -16.32 -12.09
N LEU A 154 22.59 -16.63 -11.22
CA LEU A 154 22.41 -17.97 -10.69
C LEU A 154 21.93 -18.88 -11.83
N LYS A 155 22.71 -19.93 -12.09
CA LYS A 155 22.37 -21.02 -13.01
C LYS A 155 20.98 -21.54 -12.65
N GLU A 156 20.05 -21.51 -13.59
CA GLU A 156 18.77 -22.19 -13.44
C GLU A 156 19.02 -23.66 -13.08
N GLU A 157 18.50 -24.09 -11.93
CA GLU A 157 18.46 -25.52 -11.61
C GLU A 157 17.45 -26.19 -12.56
N THR A 158 17.88 -27.29 -13.18
CA THR A 158 17.12 -28.06 -14.18
C THR A 158 16.16 -29.07 -13.56
N GLY A 159 15.90 -28.99 -12.26
CA GLY A 159 15.02 -29.93 -11.55
C GLY A 159 13.54 -29.68 -11.86
N GLU A 160 12.88 -30.63 -12.52
CA GLU A 160 11.45 -30.59 -12.84
C GLU A 160 10.53 -30.88 -11.63
N ASN A 161 11.07 -30.93 -10.40
CA ASN A 161 10.31 -31.25 -9.19
C ASN A 161 10.74 -30.42 -7.96
N THR A 162 11.10 -29.16 -8.17
CA THR A 162 11.31 -28.19 -7.08
C THR A 162 10.05 -27.36 -6.83
N LEU A 163 9.92 -26.76 -5.65
CA LEU A 163 8.74 -25.94 -5.33
C LEU A 163 8.62 -24.72 -6.24
N SER A 164 9.75 -24.04 -6.52
CA SER A 164 9.80 -22.90 -7.44
C SER A 164 9.43 -23.29 -8.88
N TYR A 165 9.82 -24.47 -9.36
CA TYR A 165 9.36 -24.98 -10.66
C TYR A 165 7.83 -25.09 -10.71
N TRP A 166 7.23 -25.69 -9.69
CA TRP A 166 5.78 -25.83 -9.60
C TRP A 166 5.07 -24.48 -9.47
N ALA A 167 5.60 -23.56 -8.66
CA ALA A 167 5.09 -22.21 -8.53
C ALA A 167 5.06 -21.49 -9.89
N VAL A 168 6.17 -21.52 -10.65
CA VAL A 168 6.24 -20.92 -12.00
C VAL A 168 5.27 -21.61 -12.97
N LYS A 169 5.11 -22.93 -12.90
CA LYS A 169 4.15 -23.67 -13.72
C LYS A 169 2.71 -23.25 -13.43
N ILE A 170 2.35 -23.07 -12.15
CA ILE A 170 1.02 -22.62 -11.73
C ILE A 170 0.78 -21.17 -12.20
N LEU A 171 1.75 -20.27 -12.02
CA LEU A 171 1.64 -18.88 -12.47
C LEU A 171 1.46 -18.76 -13.99
N ASN A 172 2.05 -19.68 -14.78
CA ASN A 172 1.87 -19.75 -16.23
C ASN A 172 0.61 -20.52 -16.68
N THR A 173 -0.14 -21.12 -15.75
CA THR A 173 -1.41 -21.77 -16.08
C THR A 173 -2.50 -20.70 -16.22
N SER A 174 -3.10 -20.59 -17.41
CA SER A 174 -4.12 -19.57 -17.69
C SER A 174 -5.50 -19.95 -17.14
N ASP A 175 -5.90 -21.22 -17.27
CA ASP A 175 -7.21 -21.69 -16.83
C ASP A 175 -7.33 -21.66 -15.29
N PRO A 176 -8.37 -21.00 -14.73
CA PRO A 176 -8.51 -20.82 -13.29
C PRO A 176 -8.73 -22.15 -12.54
N HIS A 177 -9.43 -23.11 -13.15
CA HIS A 177 -9.71 -24.40 -12.51
C HIS A 177 -8.49 -25.30 -12.50
N GLU A 178 -7.78 -25.36 -13.63
CA GLU A 178 -6.53 -26.11 -13.72
C GLU A 178 -5.48 -25.52 -12.79
N LYS A 179 -5.43 -24.19 -12.66
CA LYS A 179 -4.59 -23.51 -11.67
C LYS A 179 -4.93 -23.97 -10.26
N ALA A 180 -6.19 -23.91 -9.84
CA ALA A 180 -6.62 -24.37 -8.52
C ALA A 180 -6.35 -25.87 -8.30
N ARG A 181 -6.53 -26.71 -9.33
CA ARG A 181 -6.23 -28.15 -9.29
C ARG A 181 -4.73 -28.40 -9.07
N LEU A 182 -3.87 -27.69 -9.82
CA LEU A 182 -2.42 -27.78 -9.67
C LEU A 182 -1.96 -27.27 -8.31
N THR A 183 -2.52 -26.16 -7.81
CA THR A 183 -2.24 -25.66 -6.46
C THR A 183 -2.51 -26.73 -5.40
N ASN A 184 -3.67 -27.38 -5.43
CA ASN A 184 -4.00 -28.46 -4.50
C ASN A 184 -3.06 -29.66 -4.63
N LEU A 185 -2.77 -30.10 -5.85
CA LEU A 185 -1.83 -31.19 -6.12
C LEU A 185 -0.44 -30.89 -5.54
N VAL A 186 0.08 -29.69 -5.79
CA VAL A 186 1.42 -29.29 -5.34
C VAL A 186 1.46 -29.12 -3.83
N ALA A 187 0.41 -28.56 -3.21
CA ALA A 187 0.31 -28.48 -1.76
C ALA A 187 0.33 -29.87 -1.11
N GLU A 188 -0.44 -30.83 -1.64
CA GLU A 188 -0.40 -32.22 -1.16
C GLU A 188 0.98 -32.86 -1.34
N LYS A 189 1.64 -32.62 -2.49
CA LYS A 189 3.01 -33.10 -2.73
C LYS A 189 4.01 -32.51 -1.76
N TRP A 190 3.92 -31.20 -1.48
CA TRP A 190 4.79 -30.50 -0.55
C TRP A 190 4.66 -31.07 0.87
N PHE A 191 3.45 -31.15 1.41
CA PHE A 191 3.23 -31.64 2.77
C PHE A 191 3.48 -33.15 2.94
N ASN A 192 3.46 -33.92 1.85
CA ASN A 192 3.85 -35.33 1.83
C ASN A 192 5.35 -35.55 1.53
N ASN A 193 6.18 -34.49 1.52
CA ASN A 193 7.62 -34.54 1.22
C ASN A 193 7.95 -35.18 -0.14
N GLN A 194 7.09 -34.99 -1.15
CA GLN A 194 7.28 -35.48 -2.52
C GLN A 194 7.94 -34.43 -3.45
N ILE A 195 8.25 -33.25 -2.92
CA ILE A 195 9.00 -32.18 -3.58
C ILE A 195 10.37 -32.12 -2.90
N GLU A 196 11.44 -32.23 -3.69
CA GLU A 196 12.79 -32.52 -3.19
C GLU A 196 13.45 -31.30 -2.52
N SER A 197 13.15 -30.10 -3.02
CA SER A 197 13.71 -28.85 -2.54
C SER A 197 12.86 -27.65 -2.98
N VAL A 198 13.15 -26.48 -2.44
CA VAL A 198 12.53 -25.23 -2.89
C VAL A 198 13.01 -24.86 -4.30
N GLY A 199 14.31 -25.03 -4.58
CA GLY A 199 14.97 -24.64 -5.83
C GLY A 199 14.87 -23.14 -6.12
N HIS A 200 15.30 -22.74 -7.32
CA HIS A 200 15.16 -21.37 -7.82
C HIS A 200 14.72 -21.34 -9.28
N LYS A 201 13.59 -20.67 -9.56
CA LYS A 201 13.07 -20.38 -10.90
C LYS A 201 12.46 -18.98 -10.90
N VAL A 202 12.70 -18.24 -11.98
CA VAL A 202 12.19 -16.87 -12.13
C VAL A 202 10.70 -16.93 -12.51
N PRO A 203 9.79 -16.35 -11.71
CA PRO A 203 8.37 -16.28 -12.06
C PRO A 203 8.11 -15.30 -13.21
N PRO A 204 6.99 -15.46 -13.94
CA PRO A 204 6.59 -14.47 -14.94
C PRO A 204 6.34 -13.10 -14.28
N GLU A 205 6.47 -12.02 -15.05
CA GLU A 205 6.15 -10.66 -14.57
C GLU A 205 4.66 -10.53 -14.17
N GLN A 206 3.80 -11.29 -14.86
CA GLN A 206 2.38 -11.38 -14.55
C GLN A 206 1.87 -12.81 -14.79
N PRO A 207 1.01 -13.35 -13.91
CA PRO A 207 0.40 -14.65 -14.08
C PRO A 207 -0.47 -14.69 -15.33
N SER A 208 -0.50 -15.85 -15.98
CA SER A 208 -1.32 -16.08 -17.15
C SER A 208 -2.82 -16.02 -16.79
N ARG A 209 -3.62 -15.58 -17.76
CA ARG A 209 -5.08 -15.49 -17.69
C ARG A 209 -5.67 -16.03 -19.00
N PRO A 210 -6.93 -16.51 -19.01
CA PRO A 210 -7.59 -16.93 -20.23
C PRO A 210 -7.81 -15.75 -21.18
N GLU A 211 -7.64 -15.96 -22.49
CA GLU A 211 -7.80 -14.92 -23.51
C GLU A 211 -9.23 -14.33 -23.55
N ASN A 212 -10.23 -15.11 -23.16
CA ASN A 212 -11.63 -14.71 -23.12
C ASN A 212 -12.01 -13.92 -21.86
N LEU A 213 -11.09 -13.71 -20.91
CA LEU A 213 -11.36 -12.99 -19.68
C LEU A 213 -11.31 -11.48 -19.92
N THR A 214 -12.44 -10.78 -19.70
CA THR A 214 -12.48 -9.32 -19.85
C THR A 214 -11.85 -8.65 -18.64
N ILE A 215 -10.68 -8.03 -18.82
CA ILE A 215 -9.96 -7.30 -17.76
C ILE A 215 -10.18 -5.80 -17.95
N ILE A 216 -10.55 -5.09 -16.89
CA ILE A 216 -10.69 -3.63 -16.89
C ILE A 216 -9.93 -2.98 -15.73
N ASP A 217 -9.64 -1.69 -15.86
CA ASP A 217 -8.90 -0.94 -14.84
C ASP A 217 -9.65 -0.89 -13.49
N PRO A 218 -8.93 -0.87 -12.36
CA PRO A 218 -9.51 -0.67 -11.04
C PRO A 218 -10.40 0.59 -10.98
N GLY A 219 -11.57 0.47 -10.35
CA GLY A 219 -12.52 1.58 -10.18
C GLY A 219 -13.57 1.74 -11.29
N LYS A 220 -13.42 1.08 -12.45
CA LYS A 220 -14.44 1.06 -13.51
C LYS A 220 -15.56 0.04 -13.29
N ILE A 221 -15.38 -0.92 -12.37
CA ILE A 221 -16.40 -1.90 -11.98
C ILE A 221 -17.30 -1.30 -10.90
N ARG A 222 -18.61 -1.21 -11.16
CA ARG A 222 -19.60 -0.92 -10.11
C ARG A 222 -19.81 -2.16 -9.25
N ARG A 223 -19.24 -2.16 -8.04
CA ARG A 223 -19.53 -3.20 -7.04
C ARG A 223 -21.02 -3.17 -6.67
N GLY A 224 -21.64 -4.34 -6.68
CA GLY A 224 -23.04 -4.49 -6.29
C GLY A 224 -23.29 -4.10 -4.82
N LYS A 225 -24.46 -3.56 -4.50
CA LYS A 225 -24.89 -3.24 -3.12
C LYS A 225 -25.42 -4.45 -2.32
N GLY A 226 -25.53 -5.62 -2.94
CA GLY A 226 -26.00 -6.89 -2.37
C GLY A 226 -27.52 -7.10 -2.38
N GLY A 227 -28.31 -6.07 -2.67
CA GLY A 227 -29.78 -6.14 -2.53
C GLY A 227 -30.55 -6.91 -3.62
N THR A 228 -29.94 -7.19 -4.77
CA THR A 228 -30.58 -7.95 -5.87
C THR A 228 -29.74 -9.18 -6.22
N LEU A 229 -30.33 -10.19 -6.88
CA LEU A 229 -29.59 -11.38 -7.32
C LEU A 229 -28.37 -11.00 -8.18
N ALA A 230 -28.57 -10.15 -9.19
CA ALA A 230 -27.48 -9.66 -10.04
C ALA A 230 -26.38 -8.97 -9.22
N SER A 231 -26.77 -8.22 -8.19
CA SER A 231 -25.82 -7.56 -7.30
C SER A 231 -25.07 -8.52 -6.38
N ARG A 232 -25.69 -9.63 -5.95
CA ARG A 232 -25.04 -10.68 -5.16
C ARG A 232 -24.04 -11.47 -6.01
N VAL A 233 -24.44 -11.84 -7.22
CA VAL A 233 -23.56 -12.45 -8.23
C VAL A 233 -22.34 -11.57 -8.49
N ALA A 234 -22.51 -10.26 -8.67
CA ALA A 234 -21.39 -9.34 -8.88
C ALA A 234 -20.42 -9.27 -7.68
N LEU A 235 -20.93 -9.37 -6.44
CA LEU A 235 -20.09 -9.41 -5.24
C LEU A 235 -19.29 -10.71 -5.15
N LEU A 236 -19.94 -11.87 -5.32
CA LEU A 236 -19.27 -13.17 -5.28
C LEU A 236 -18.25 -13.34 -6.42
N HIS A 237 -18.56 -12.83 -7.61
CA HIS A 237 -17.63 -12.84 -8.74
C HIS A 237 -16.41 -11.96 -8.47
N SER A 238 -16.61 -10.78 -7.88
CA SER A 238 -15.50 -9.92 -7.47
C SER A 238 -14.62 -10.57 -6.40
N LEU A 239 -15.20 -11.32 -5.45
CA LEU A 239 -14.43 -12.09 -4.47
C LEU A 239 -13.66 -13.22 -5.15
N ALA A 240 -14.29 -13.98 -6.04
CA ALA A 240 -13.61 -15.06 -6.77
C ALA A 240 -12.41 -14.56 -7.59
N ASN A 241 -12.50 -13.33 -8.13
CA ASN A 241 -11.37 -12.68 -8.79
C ASN A 241 -10.25 -12.31 -7.81
N ILE A 242 -10.59 -11.87 -6.60
CA ILE A 242 -9.61 -11.60 -5.54
C ILE A 242 -8.91 -12.89 -5.14
N GLU A 243 -9.62 -13.99 -4.90
CA GLU A 243 -9.00 -15.28 -4.51
C GLU A 243 -8.07 -15.84 -5.59
N GLN A 244 -8.43 -15.67 -6.87
CA GLN A 244 -7.55 -16.01 -7.98
C GLN A 244 -6.24 -15.21 -7.97
N TRP A 245 -6.29 -13.93 -7.61
CA TRP A 245 -5.09 -13.13 -7.43
C TRP A 245 -4.33 -13.51 -6.17
N ALA A 246 -5.01 -13.77 -5.05
CA ALA A 246 -4.39 -14.19 -3.79
C ALA A 246 -3.60 -15.49 -3.98
N MET A 247 -4.20 -16.50 -4.63
CA MET A 247 -3.51 -17.75 -4.99
C MET A 247 -2.25 -17.49 -5.83
N ASP A 248 -2.31 -16.60 -6.82
CA ASP A 248 -1.14 -16.24 -7.61
C ASP A 248 -0.07 -15.51 -6.77
N LEU A 249 -0.48 -14.62 -5.86
CA LEU A 249 0.44 -13.87 -5.00
C LEU A 249 1.19 -14.79 -4.03
N SER A 250 0.51 -15.81 -3.50
CA SER A 250 1.12 -16.84 -2.64
C SER A 250 2.16 -17.68 -3.39
N TRP A 251 1.92 -18.02 -4.66
CA TRP A 251 2.93 -18.69 -5.49
C TRP A 251 4.05 -17.76 -5.95
N ASP A 252 3.72 -16.49 -6.21
CA ASP A 252 4.70 -15.48 -6.61
C ASP A 252 5.73 -15.24 -5.52
N ILE A 253 5.32 -15.07 -4.26
CA ILE A 253 6.27 -14.82 -3.17
C ILE A 253 7.21 -16.03 -2.95
N ILE A 254 6.71 -17.26 -3.12
CA ILE A 254 7.49 -18.50 -3.06
C ILE A 254 8.58 -18.51 -4.14
N ALA A 255 8.21 -18.27 -5.40
CA ALA A 255 9.16 -18.33 -6.51
C ALA A 255 10.14 -17.15 -6.47
N ARG A 256 9.61 -15.94 -6.34
CA ARG A 256 10.34 -14.67 -6.50
C ARG A 256 11.39 -14.44 -5.43
N PHE A 257 11.11 -14.88 -4.20
CA PHE A 257 11.99 -14.66 -3.06
C PHE A 257 12.66 -15.96 -2.56
N SER A 258 12.61 -17.04 -3.35
CA SER A 258 13.25 -18.33 -3.03
C SER A 258 14.75 -18.24 -2.74
N SER A 259 15.44 -17.25 -3.31
CA SER A 259 16.88 -17.02 -3.15
C SER A 259 17.23 -15.88 -2.18
N VAL A 260 16.29 -15.39 -1.38
CA VAL A 260 16.59 -14.35 -0.38
C VAL A 260 17.62 -14.87 0.62
N GLU A 261 18.70 -14.12 0.79
CA GLU A 261 19.73 -14.30 1.81
C GLU A 261 19.73 -13.11 2.76
N PHE A 262 19.77 -13.39 4.05
CA PHE A 262 19.82 -12.37 5.10
C PHE A 262 21.27 -11.94 5.38
N PRO A 263 21.50 -10.82 6.09
CA PRO A 263 22.85 -10.32 6.38
C PRO A 263 23.75 -11.32 7.12
N ASP A 264 23.16 -12.25 7.88
CA ASP A 264 23.87 -13.33 8.57
C ASP A 264 24.20 -14.54 7.67
N GLY A 265 23.92 -14.45 6.36
CA GLY A 265 24.11 -15.51 5.38
C GLY A 265 23.05 -16.62 5.44
N SER A 266 22.06 -16.52 6.34
CA SER A 266 20.97 -17.49 6.40
C SER A 266 19.96 -17.27 5.27
N LYS A 267 19.32 -18.37 4.86
CA LYS A 267 18.24 -18.37 3.86
C LYS A 267 16.87 -18.43 4.53
N LEU A 268 15.83 -18.16 3.75
CA LEU A 268 14.46 -18.42 4.19
C LEU A 268 14.28 -19.91 4.60
N PRO A 269 13.67 -20.18 5.77
CA PRO A 269 13.45 -21.55 6.24
C PRO A 269 12.30 -22.22 5.48
N ASN A 270 12.26 -23.56 5.47
CA ASN A 270 11.17 -24.34 4.84
C ASN A 270 9.77 -24.02 5.39
N ASP A 271 9.68 -23.55 6.63
CA ASP A 271 8.42 -23.13 7.24
C ASP A 271 7.80 -21.93 6.50
N PHE A 272 8.62 -21.04 5.94
CA PHE A 272 8.14 -19.91 5.13
C PHE A 272 7.37 -20.41 3.93
N PHE A 273 8.00 -21.32 3.19
CA PHE A 273 7.40 -21.91 2.01
C PHE A 273 6.16 -22.73 2.36
N SER A 274 6.19 -23.45 3.49
CA SER A 274 5.06 -24.25 3.96
C SER A 274 3.84 -23.39 4.31
N ASP A 275 4.05 -22.25 4.98
CA ASP A 275 2.96 -21.32 5.29
C ASP A 275 2.34 -20.74 4.02
N PHE A 276 3.15 -20.29 3.05
CA PHE A 276 2.60 -19.74 1.80
C PHE A 276 2.02 -20.79 0.85
N VAL A 277 2.49 -22.04 0.89
CA VAL A 277 1.82 -23.17 0.21
C VAL A 277 0.46 -23.44 0.84
N LYS A 278 0.34 -23.32 2.16
CA LYS A 278 -0.95 -23.43 2.86
C LYS A 278 -1.89 -22.30 2.43
N VAL A 279 -1.44 -21.04 2.47
CA VAL A 279 -2.24 -19.89 2.00
C VAL A 279 -2.70 -20.13 0.56
N ALA A 280 -1.78 -20.48 -0.36
CA ALA A 280 -2.16 -20.77 -1.75
C ALA A 280 -3.25 -21.84 -1.86
N ARG A 281 -3.16 -22.91 -1.04
CA ARG A 281 -4.17 -23.97 -0.99
C ARG A 281 -5.51 -23.45 -0.50
N ASP A 282 -5.52 -22.65 0.56
CA ASP A 282 -6.74 -22.06 1.13
C ASP A 282 -7.39 -21.10 0.11
N GLU A 283 -6.63 -20.27 -0.60
CA GLU A 283 -7.19 -19.42 -1.67
C GLU A 283 -7.75 -20.22 -2.86
N SER A 284 -7.13 -21.35 -3.19
CA SER A 284 -7.68 -22.25 -4.20
C SER A 284 -9.02 -22.86 -3.74
N LYS A 285 -9.15 -23.17 -2.44
CA LYS A 285 -10.40 -23.65 -1.83
C LYS A 285 -11.47 -22.56 -1.88
N HIS A 286 -11.12 -21.32 -1.52
CA HIS A 286 -12.02 -20.16 -1.56
C HIS A 286 -12.56 -19.92 -2.96
N PHE A 287 -11.68 -19.91 -3.96
CA PHE A 287 -12.08 -19.78 -5.36
C PHE A 287 -13.09 -20.86 -5.78
N ILE A 288 -12.79 -22.14 -5.50
CA ILE A 288 -13.68 -23.26 -5.86
C ILE A 288 -15.05 -23.14 -5.18
N LEU A 289 -15.08 -22.74 -3.90
CA LEU A 289 -16.34 -22.55 -3.17
C LEU A 289 -17.17 -21.41 -3.77
N LEU A 290 -16.55 -20.26 -4.03
CA LEU A 290 -17.22 -19.10 -4.63
C LEU A 290 -17.75 -19.41 -6.03
N GLU A 291 -16.96 -20.15 -6.82
CA GLU A 291 -17.30 -20.50 -8.19
C GLU A 291 -18.44 -21.53 -8.25
N LYS A 292 -18.45 -22.50 -7.32
CA LYS A 292 -19.61 -23.37 -7.09
C LYS A 292 -20.85 -22.54 -6.76
N ARG A 293 -20.75 -21.57 -5.84
CA ARG A 293 -21.88 -20.72 -5.45
C ARG A 293 -22.37 -19.85 -6.61
N LEU A 294 -21.47 -19.33 -7.44
CA LEU A 294 -21.83 -18.58 -8.65
C LEU A 294 -22.66 -19.44 -9.61
N LYS A 295 -22.29 -20.71 -9.81
CA LYS A 295 -23.03 -21.67 -10.64
C LYS A 295 -24.44 -21.94 -10.10
N GLU A 296 -24.58 -22.12 -8.79
CA GLU A 296 -25.90 -22.28 -8.14
C GLU A 296 -26.81 -21.06 -8.36
N LEU A 297 -26.22 -19.86 -8.45
CA LEU A 297 -26.93 -18.61 -8.74
C LEU A 297 -27.10 -18.32 -10.25
N GLY A 298 -26.75 -19.28 -11.13
CA GLY A 298 -26.91 -19.16 -12.58
C GLY A 298 -25.85 -18.31 -13.28
N SER A 299 -24.68 -18.14 -12.67
CA SER A 299 -23.53 -17.40 -13.22
C SER A 299 -22.26 -18.27 -13.22
N TYR A 300 -21.12 -17.71 -13.61
CA TYR A 300 -19.83 -18.40 -13.61
C TYR A 300 -18.68 -17.39 -13.51
N PHE A 301 -17.49 -17.85 -13.13
CA PHE A 301 -16.31 -16.99 -13.11
C PHE A 301 -15.92 -16.56 -14.54
N GLY A 302 -15.67 -15.27 -14.74
CA GLY A 302 -15.49 -14.67 -16.07
C GLY A 302 -16.77 -14.21 -16.77
N ALA A 303 -17.97 -14.45 -16.21
CA ALA A 303 -19.23 -13.91 -16.76
C ALA A 303 -19.32 -12.37 -16.65
N LEU A 304 -18.60 -11.79 -15.70
CA LEU A 304 -18.44 -10.35 -15.52
C LEU A 304 -16.96 -9.97 -15.71
N ALA A 305 -16.70 -8.70 -16.02
CA ALA A 305 -15.34 -8.18 -16.12
C ALA A 305 -14.61 -8.27 -14.77
N VAL A 306 -13.30 -8.48 -14.82
CA VAL A 306 -12.41 -8.55 -13.67
C VAL A 306 -11.45 -7.36 -13.63
N HIS A 307 -10.85 -7.09 -12.47
CA HIS A 307 -9.80 -6.09 -12.31
C HIS A 307 -8.48 -6.71 -11.82
N ASN A 308 -7.36 -6.04 -12.08
CA ASN A 308 -6.00 -6.46 -11.74
C ASN A 308 -5.39 -5.71 -10.53
N GLY A 309 -6.20 -4.94 -9.79
CA GLY A 309 -5.68 -4.00 -8.78
C GLY A 309 -4.76 -4.57 -7.69
N LEU A 310 -4.89 -5.86 -7.34
CA LEU A 310 -3.97 -6.51 -6.39
C LEU A 310 -2.56 -6.74 -6.99
N TRP A 311 -2.49 -7.05 -8.29
CA TRP A 311 -1.21 -7.35 -8.96
C TRP A 311 -0.36 -6.10 -9.19
N GLU A 312 -0.96 -4.92 -9.22
CA GLU A 312 -0.21 -3.65 -9.25
C GLU A 312 0.72 -3.53 -8.03
N SER A 313 0.22 -3.85 -6.83
CA SER A 313 1.04 -3.88 -5.62
C SER A 313 2.16 -4.91 -5.69
N ALA A 314 1.90 -6.07 -6.29
CA ALA A 314 2.92 -7.09 -6.51
C ALA A 314 4.04 -6.59 -7.43
N THR A 315 3.66 -5.89 -8.51
CA THR A 315 4.61 -5.31 -9.47
C THR A 315 5.50 -4.26 -8.79
N THR A 316 4.92 -3.36 -8.00
CA THR A 316 5.65 -2.32 -7.26
C THR A 316 6.62 -2.90 -6.22
N THR A 317 6.28 -4.03 -5.60
CA THR A 317 7.06 -4.65 -4.52
C THR A 317 7.94 -5.82 -4.99
N LYS A 318 8.02 -6.07 -6.31
CA LYS A 318 8.64 -7.30 -6.86
C LYS A 318 10.12 -7.48 -6.50
N SER A 319 10.83 -6.41 -6.19
CA SER A 319 12.26 -6.43 -5.85
C SER A 319 12.55 -6.29 -4.35
N ASN A 320 11.52 -6.15 -3.50
CA ASN A 320 11.71 -5.92 -2.08
C ASN A 320 10.83 -6.86 -1.25
N PHE A 321 11.49 -7.77 -0.53
CA PHE A 321 10.84 -8.82 0.24
C PHE A 321 9.98 -8.30 1.38
N LEU A 322 10.49 -7.32 2.15
CA LEU A 322 9.75 -6.72 3.27
C LEU A 322 8.52 -5.96 2.78
N SER A 323 8.65 -5.17 1.70
CA SER A 323 7.51 -4.45 1.15
C SER A 323 6.49 -5.41 0.52
N ARG A 324 6.91 -6.52 -0.08
CA ARG A 324 5.99 -7.56 -0.55
C ARG A 324 5.16 -8.12 0.59
N LEU A 325 5.79 -8.50 1.70
CA LEU A 325 5.09 -9.00 2.89
C LEU A 325 4.13 -7.95 3.47
N ALA A 326 4.61 -6.71 3.67
CA ALA A 326 3.80 -5.64 4.25
C ALA A 326 2.58 -5.29 3.38
N ILE A 327 2.76 -5.08 2.09
CA ILE A 327 1.68 -4.61 1.23
C ILE A 327 0.72 -5.74 0.86
N VAL A 328 1.25 -6.89 0.43
CA VAL A 328 0.41 -7.97 -0.08
C VAL A 328 -0.11 -8.83 1.06
N HIS A 329 0.79 -9.40 1.87
CA HIS A 329 0.40 -10.42 2.84
C HIS A 329 -0.01 -9.88 4.21
N MET A 330 0.04 -8.56 4.41
CA MET A 330 -0.51 -7.92 5.60
C MET A 330 -1.61 -6.93 5.26
N VAL A 331 -1.35 -5.90 4.43
CA VAL A 331 -2.37 -4.89 4.11
C VAL A 331 -3.53 -5.44 3.29
N HIS A 332 -3.27 -6.17 2.19
CA HIS A 332 -4.35 -6.70 1.35
C HIS A 332 -5.10 -7.85 2.03
N GLU A 333 -4.43 -8.77 2.71
CA GLU A 333 -5.09 -9.83 3.48
C GLU A 333 -5.96 -9.24 4.62
N ALA A 334 -5.43 -8.28 5.38
CA ALA A 334 -6.20 -7.64 6.44
C ALA A 334 -7.36 -6.80 5.88
N ARG A 335 -7.27 -6.36 4.62
CA ARG A 335 -8.40 -5.73 3.93
C ARG A 335 -9.51 -6.73 3.61
N GLY A 336 -9.16 -8.00 3.35
CA GLY A 336 -10.12 -9.11 3.28
C GLY A 336 -10.96 -9.17 4.56
N LEU A 337 -10.31 -9.21 5.73
CA LEU A 337 -10.97 -9.22 7.04
C LEU A 337 -11.92 -8.03 7.25
N ASP A 338 -11.49 -6.82 6.90
CA ASP A 338 -12.30 -5.60 7.11
C ASP A 338 -13.62 -5.60 6.33
N VAL A 339 -13.61 -6.18 5.12
CA VAL A 339 -14.73 -6.14 4.18
C VAL A 339 -15.74 -7.28 4.43
N HIS A 340 -15.28 -8.39 5.01
CA HIS A 340 -16.08 -9.59 5.26
C HIS A 340 -17.34 -9.33 6.11
N PRO A 341 -17.27 -8.70 7.30
CA PRO A 341 -18.44 -8.51 8.16
C PRO A 341 -19.60 -7.78 7.47
N GLN A 342 -19.29 -6.71 6.73
CA GLN A 342 -20.31 -5.95 5.99
C GLN A 342 -20.87 -6.75 4.82
N THR A 343 -20.03 -7.48 4.12
CA THR A 343 -20.44 -8.31 2.97
C THR A 343 -21.36 -9.42 3.45
N ARG A 344 -20.97 -10.14 4.49
CA ARG A 344 -21.78 -11.16 5.17
C ARG A 344 -23.15 -10.64 5.57
N LEU A 345 -23.21 -9.47 6.22
CA LEU A 345 -24.48 -8.84 6.64
C LEU A 345 -25.40 -8.54 5.43
N ARG A 346 -24.84 -8.13 4.29
CA ARG A 346 -25.62 -7.90 3.06
C ARG A 346 -26.27 -9.18 2.55
N PHE A 347 -25.57 -10.32 2.55
CA PHE A 347 -26.14 -11.61 2.14
C PHE A 347 -27.18 -12.12 3.15
N PHE A 348 -26.89 -12.00 4.45
CA PHE A 348 -27.83 -12.37 5.51
C PHE A 348 -29.15 -11.63 5.40
N ASN A 349 -29.12 -10.31 5.19
CA ASN A 349 -30.32 -9.48 5.03
C ASN A 349 -31.16 -9.83 3.79
N GLN A 350 -30.63 -10.63 2.87
CA GLN A 350 -31.35 -11.14 1.69
C GLN A 350 -31.75 -12.61 1.85
N ASN A 351 -31.63 -13.18 3.05
CA ASN A 351 -31.87 -14.59 3.38
C ASN A 351 -31.02 -15.57 2.55
N ASP A 352 -29.83 -15.13 2.10
CA ASP A 352 -28.89 -15.93 1.33
C ASP A 352 -27.93 -16.67 2.29
N HIS A 353 -28.46 -17.64 3.03
CA HIS A 353 -27.74 -18.34 4.08
C HIS A 353 -26.55 -19.17 3.56
N ASP A 354 -26.66 -19.75 2.35
CA ASP A 354 -25.57 -20.51 1.75
C ASP A 354 -24.34 -19.62 1.51
N SER A 355 -24.54 -18.40 0.99
CA SER A 355 -23.43 -17.46 0.77
C SER A 355 -22.86 -16.94 2.09
N VAL A 356 -23.69 -16.80 3.14
CA VAL A 356 -23.20 -16.46 4.49
C VAL A 356 -22.30 -17.56 5.03
N SER A 357 -22.72 -18.82 4.98
CA SER A 357 -21.91 -19.96 5.44
C SER A 357 -20.61 -20.10 4.66
N LEU A 358 -20.62 -19.80 3.36
CA LEU A 358 -19.41 -19.75 2.56
C LEU A 358 -18.46 -18.65 3.05
N LEU A 359 -18.96 -17.43 3.25
CA LEU A 359 -18.14 -16.30 3.71
C LEU A 359 -17.59 -16.50 5.11
N ASP A 360 -18.28 -17.26 5.96
CA ASP A 360 -17.78 -17.62 7.30
C ASP A 360 -16.54 -18.53 7.21
N VAL A 361 -16.49 -19.45 6.25
CA VAL A 361 -15.29 -20.27 5.99
C VAL A 361 -14.11 -19.40 5.55
N LEU A 362 -14.33 -18.52 4.57
CA LEU A 362 -13.28 -17.61 4.07
C LEU A 362 -12.72 -16.75 5.20
N TYR A 363 -13.59 -16.16 6.01
CA TYR A 363 -13.19 -15.31 7.13
C TYR A 363 -12.27 -16.00 8.14
N GLU A 364 -12.52 -17.28 8.45
CA GLU A 364 -11.69 -18.05 9.39
C GLU A 364 -10.27 -18.27 8.86
N ASP A 365 -10.13 -18.57 7.57
CA ASP A 365 -8.83 -18.80 6.93
C ASP A 365 -8.03 -17.50 6.76
N GLU A 366 -8.70 -16.40 6.41
CA GLU A 366 -8.13 -15.06 6.24
C GLU A 366 -7.39 -14.54 7.49
N ILE A 367 -7.87 -14.88 8.70
CA ILE A 367 -7.17 -14.56 9.94
C ILE A 367 -5.79 -15.22 9.95
N THR A 368 -5.70 -16.47 9.49
CA THR A 368 -4.43 -17.20 9.43
C THR A 368 -3.51 -16.70 8.32
N HIS A 369 -4.06 -16.13 7.24
CA HIS A 369 -3.28 -15.52 6.16
C HIS A 369 -2.58 -14.25 6.65
N VAL A 370 -3.31 -13.36 7.33
CA VAL A 370 -2.73 -12.16 7.97
C VAL A 370 -1.67 -12.55 8.99
N ALA A 371 -1.92 -13.58 9.79
CA ALA A 371 -0.94 -14.07 10.78
C ALA A 371 0.34 -14.60 10.12
N ALA A 372 0.22 -15.28 8.97
CA ALA A 372 1.38 -15.75 8.20
C ALA A 372 2.21 -14.56 7.66
N GLY A 373 1.56 -13.55 7.09
CA GLY A 373 2.22 -12.32 6.64
C GLY A 373 2.97 -11.62 7.77
N LEU A 374 2.32 -11.44 8.92
CA LEU A 374 2.90 -10.82 10.11
C LEU A 374 4.11 -11.62 10.63
N LYS A 375 3.96 -12.95 10.80
CA LYS A 375 5.03 -13.85 11.25
C LYS A 375 6.30 -13.69 10.41
N TRP A 376 6.16 -13.71 9.09
CA TRP A 376 7.32 -13.65 8.18
C TRP A 376 7.88 -12.24 8.04
N PHE A 377 7.04 -11.21 8.18
CA PHE A 377 7.50 -9.83 8.26
C PHE A 377 8.37 -9.61 9.51
N GLU A 378 7.89 -10.01 10.69
CA GLU A 378 8.69 -9.93 11.92
C GLU A 378 9.96 -10.76 11.86
N TYR A 379 9.90 -11.97 11.29
CA TYR A 379 11.08 -12.82 11.08
C TYR A 379 12.13 -12.09 10.23
N ALA A 380 11.71 -11.50 9.10
CA ALA A 380 12.59 -10.75 8.22
C ALA A 380 13.16 -9.51 8.93
N CYS A 381 12.34 -8.72 9.63
CA CYS A 381 12.82 -7.57 10.39
C CYS A 381 13.85 -7.95 11.46
N LYS A 382 13.63 -9.05 12.20
CA LYS A 382 14.63 -9.58 13.16
C LYS A 382 15.96 -9.91 12.47
N LYS A 383 15.91 -10.49 11.27
CA LYS A 383 17.11 -10.82 10.49
C LYS A 383 17.84 -9.59 9.96
N TYR A 384 17.12 -8.52 9.65
CA TYR A 384 17.70 -7.24 9.25
C TYR A 384 18.01 -6.30 10.42
N ASN A 385 17.67 -6.67 11.66
CA ASN A 385 17.75 -5.83 12.85
C ASN A 385 16.96 -4.52 12.71
N PHE A 386 15.72 -4.63 12.22
CA PHE A 386 14.78 -3.52 12.06
C PHE A 386 13.62 -3.60 13.08
N GLU A 387 13.11 -2.44 13.48
CA GLU A 387 11.91 -2.31 14.32
C GLU A 387 10.64 -2.61 13.52
N PHE A 388 9.73 -3.42 14.05
CA PHE A 388 8.69 -4.05 13.22
C PHE A 388 7.62 -3.06 12.77
N ILE A 389 7.05 -2.32 13.72
CA ILE A 389 5.93 -1.39 13.47
C ILE A 389 6.39 -0.23 12.59
N GLU A 390 7.54 0.36 12.89
CA GLU A 390 8.12 1.48 12.14
C GLU A 390 8.41 1.07 10.69
N THR A 391 9.12 -0.06 10.50
CA THR A 391 9.41 -0.59 9.16
C THR A 391 8.12 -0.88 8.39
N PHE A 392 7.11 -1.47 9.02
CA PHE A 392 5.82 -1.71 8.37
C PHE A 392 5.18 -0.41 7.92
N GLN A 393 5.08 0.58 8.81
CA GLN A 393 4.48 1.87 8.48
C GLN A 393 5.23 2.59 7.37
N GLU A 394 6.56 2.53 7.34
CA GLU A 394 7.39 3.05 6.25
C GLU A 394 7.14 2.33 4.94
N MET A 395 7.11 0.99 4.95
CA MET A 395 6.82 0.20 3.75
C MET A 395 5.42 0.52 3.21
N VAL A 396 4.42 0.68 4.08
CA VAL A 396 3.06 1.07 3.65
C VAL A 396 3.06 2.48 3.08
N LYS A 397 3.63 3.48 3.76
CA LYS A 397 3.69 4.86 3.24
C LYS A 397 4.38 4.94 1.87
N LYS A 398 5.44 4.16 1.67
CA LYS A 398 6.24 4.17 0.44
C LYS A 398 5.61 3.39 -0.71
N PHE A 399 5.01 2.24 -0.44
CA PHE A 399 4.61 1.28 -1.48
C PHE A 399 3.10 1.08 -1.61
N PHE A 400 2.28 1.59 -0.69
CA PHE A 400 0.82 1.56 -0.79
C PHE A 400 0.29 2.90 -1.30
N LYS A 401 -0.56 2.86 -2.34
CA LYS A 401 -1.18 4.07 -2.91
C LYS A 401 -2.35 4.53 -2.03
N GLY A 402 -2.14 5.59 -1.26
CA GLY A 402 -3.15 6.25 -0.43
C GLY A 402 -3.17 5.77 1.02
N TYR A 403 -4.28 6.01 1.71
CA TYR A 403 -4.44 5.68 3.14
C TYR A 403 -5.20 4.37 3.36
N LEU A 404 -4.94 3.71 4.48
CA LEU A 404 -5.76 2.60 4.95
C LEU A 404 -7.16 3.13 5.29
N LYS A 405 -8.19 2.38 4.87
CA LYS A 405 -9.59 2.86 4.93
C LYS A 405 -10.41 2.07 5.95
N PRO A 406 -10.96 2.74 6.98
CA PRO A 406 -11.91 2.10 7.88
C PRO A 406 -13.24 1.73 7.15
N PRO A 407 -14.11 0.92 7.78
CA PRO A 407 -13.93 0.32 9.10
C PRO A 407 -12.93 -0.83 9.09
N PHE A 408 -12.21 -1.00 10.20
CA PHE A 408 -11.29 -2.12 10.41
C PHE A 408 -11.98 -3.23 11.22
N ASP A 409 -11.71 -4.48 10.88
CA ASP A 409 -12.04 -5.60 11.76
C ASP A 409 -10.97 -5.75 12.84
N THR A 410 -11.01 -4.88 13.85
CA THR A 410 -10.06 -4.90 14.97
C THR A 410 -10.05 -6.26 15.69
N LYS A 411 -11.17 -6.98 15.76
CA LYS A 411 -11.22 -8.30 16.40
C LYS A 411 -10.46 -9.33 15.58
N GLY A 412 -10.76 -9.45 14.28
CA GLY A 412 -10.06 -10.38 13.38
C GLY A 412 -8.56 -10.09 13.31
N ARG A 413 -8.19 -8.82 13.13
CA ARG A 413 -6.78 -8.37 13.11
C ARG A 413 -6.04 -8.69 14.41
N ASN A 414 -6.66 -8.47 15.57
CA ASN A 414 -6.05 -8.82 16.86
C ASN A 414 -5.84 -10.34 17.02
N ILE A 415 -6.77 -11.18 16.55
CA ILE A 415 -6.59 -12.65 16.58
C ILE A 415 -5.40 -13.05 15.69
N ALA A 416 -5.23 -12.38 14.55
CA ALA A 416 -4.06 -12.57 13.68
C ALA A 416 -2.74 -12.00 14.26
N GLY A 417 -2.80 -11.25 15.36
CA GLY A 417 -1.65 -10.59 16.00
C GLY A 417 -1.38 -9.16 15.52
N MET A 418 -2.16 -8.64 14.58
CA MET A 418 -2.00 -7.27 14.05
C MET A 418 -2.79 -6.27 14.88
N THR A 419 -2.15 -5.69 15.89
CA THR A 419 -2.75 -4.67 16.77
C THR A 419 -2.96 -3.33 16.05
N GLU A 420 -3.72 -2.44 16.67
CA GLU A 420 -4.06 -1.12 16.13
C GLU A 420 -2.85 -0.22 15.84
N GLU A 421 -1.73 -0.41 16.57
CA GLU A 421 -0.48 0.32 16.39
C GLU A 421 0.13 0.13 14.99
N TRP A 422 -0.14 -1.01 14.35
CA TRP A 422 0.34 -1.29 13.00
C TRP A 422 -0.33 -0.39 11.96
N TYR A 423 -1.65 -0.15 12.08
CA TYR A 423 -2.44 0.38 10.96
C TYR A 423 -3.18 1.70 11.23
N LEU A 424 -3.49 2.06 12.48
CA LEU A 424 -4.18 3.32 12.78
C LEU A 424 -3.36 4.55 12.35
N PRO A 425 -2.02 4.60 12.50
CA PRO A 425 -1.23 5.75 12.02
C PRO A 425 -1.22 5.94 10.50
N LEU A 426 -1.75 4.96 9.74
CA LEU A 426 -1.75 4.94 8.28
C LEU A 426 -3.11 5.34 7.68
N ILE A 427 -4.03 5.85 8.52
CA ILE A 427 -5.32 6.40 8.07
C ILE A 427 -5.19 7.88 7.69
N LYS A 428 -6.20 8.40 6.97
CA LYS A 428 -6.23 9.81 6.60
C LYS A 428 -6.35 10.71 7.85
N PRO A 429 -5.48 11.73 8.04
CA PRO A 429 -5.45 12.57 9.25
C PRO A 429 -6.78 13.25 9.62
N SER A 430 -7.68 13.47 8.66
CA SER A 430 -8.98 14.12 8.88
C SER A 430 -10.08 13.20 9.43
N GLN A 431 -9.88 11.88 9.52
CA GLN A 431 -10.88 10.94 10.08
C GLN A 431 -10.79 10.75 11.60
N VAL A 432 -9.65 11.10 12.22
CA VAL A 432 -9.42 10.91 13.68
C VAL A 432 -10.40 11.72 14.54
N LYS A 433 -10.92 12.85 14.04
CA LYS A 433 -11.87 13.70 14.79
C LYS A 433 -13.30 13.16 14.86
N ASN A 434 -13.69 12.25 13.97
CA ASN A 434 -15.07 11.75 13.91
C ASN A 434 -15.25 10.46 14.73
N ASP A 435 -14.28 9.55 14.72
CA ASP A 435 -14.43 8.24 15.38
C ASP A 435 -14.30 8.33 16.91
N VAL A 436 -13.51 9.28 17.44
CA VAL A 436 -13.44 9.54 18.89
C VAL A 436 -14.75 10.15 19.42
N ASN A 437 -15.48 10.88 18.58
CA ASN A 437 -16.79 11.44 18.92
C ASN A 437 -17.92 10.39 18.87
N GLU A 438 -17.82 9.38 17.99
CA GLU A 438 -18.80 8.28 17.92
C GLU A 438 -18.68 7.28 19.09
N LEU A 439 -17.47 7.02 19.57
CA LEU A 439 -17.24 6.23 20.79
C LEU A 439 -17.71 6.96 22.07
N ALA A 440 -17.53 8.29 22.14
CA ALA A 440 -17.96 9.10 23.28
C ALA A 440 -19.48 9.37 23.32
N THR A 441 -20.16 9.34 22.17
CA THR A 441 -21.62 9.52 22.12
C THR A 441 -22.38 8.23 22.46
N ASN A 442 -21.81 7.06 22.19
CA ASN A 442 -22.41 5.78 22.59
C ASN A 442 -22.23 5.46 24.08
N SER A 443 -21.12 5.88 24.71
CA SER A 443 -20.97 5.76 26.17
C SER A 443 -21.92 6.67 26.95
N ASN A 444 -22.26 7.85 26.40
CA ASN A 444 -23.18 8.79 27.05
C ASN A 444 -24.67 8.43 26.89
N ARG A 445 -25.04 7.56 25.95
CA ARG A 445 -26.42 7.04 25.85
C ARG A 445 -26.72 5.87 26.79
N GLN A 446 -25.72 5.15 27.28
CA GLN A 446 -25.90 4.09 28.28
C GLN A 446 -26.00 4.61 29.72
N VAL A 447 -25.48 5.81 30.01
CA VAL A 447 -25.55 6.40 31.36
C VAL A 447 -26.84 7.22 31.58
N ALA A 448 -27.53 7.62 30.51
CA ALA A 448 -28.80 8.37 30.59
C ALA A 448 -30.06 7.48 30.67
N ALA A 449 -29.90 6.15 30.81
CA ALA A 449 -30.99 5.18 30.88
C ALA A 449 -30.95 4.30 32.16
N GLN A 450 -30.31 4.77 33.23
CA GLN A 450 -30.41 4.21 34.58
C GLN A 450 -30.98 5.23 35.56
#